data_AF-A0A2I1HXI0-F1
#
_entry.id   AF-A0A2I1HXI0-F1
#
_cell.length_a   1.000
_cell.length_b   1.000
_cell.length_c   1.000
_cell.angle_alpha   90.00
_cell.angle_beta   90.00
_cell.angle_gamma   90.00
#
_symmetry.space_group_name_H-M   'P 1'
#
loop_
_entity.id
_entity.type
_entity.pdbx_description
1 polymer ?
#
loop_
_entity_poly.entity_id
_entity_poly.type
_entity_poly.pdbx_seq_one_letter_code
_entity_poly.pdbx_strand_id
1 'polypeptide(L)'
;YWYFRSIAYCKKADYKNAQENIVEALKLDNKNKLADEQRLFLKKLTEENTIKRRIDSYERGKRAIKYEMNYLKSSHSKESPTYNILSIDGGGVCGILPALWLSEIEYRTHRPISHLFNMIAGTSAGGIIAAGLSAPSWKMEYNKDMP
;
A
#
# COMPACT_ATOMS: atom_id res chain seq x y z
N TYR A 1 6.67 24.06 -28.84
CA TYR A 1 5.61 24.52 -27.89
C TYR A 1 4.93 23.35 -27.18
N TRP A 2 4.18 22.49 -27.91
CA TRP A 2 3.42 21.38 -27.36
C TRP A 2 4.24 20.38 -26.51
N TYR A 3 5.45 20.05 -26.95
CA TYR A 3 6.41 19.26 -26.16
C TYR A 3 6.69 19.85 -24.77
N PHE A 4 7.04 21.13 -24.69
CA PHE A 4 7.30 21.82 -23.41
C PHE A 4 6.05 21.93 -22.54
N ARG A 5 4.87 22.09 -23.16
CA ARG A 5 3.59 22.04 -22.45
C ARG A 5 3.36 20.67 -21.81
N SER A 6 3.63 19.57 -22.52
CA SER A 6 3.57 18.22 -21.97
C SER A 6 4.46 18.07 -20.73
N ILE A 7 5.71 18.56 -20.78
CA ILE A 7 6.62 18.54 -19.62
C ILE A 7 6.03 19.34 -18.44
N ALA A 8 5.48 20.53 -18.71
CA ALA A 8 4.88 21.37 -17.68
C ALA A 8 3.67 20.69 -17.01
N TYR A 9 2.82 20.00 -17.77
CA TYR A 9 1.70 19.22 -17.22
C TYR A 9 2.19 18.02 -16.39
N CYS A 10 3.27 17.35 -16.78
CA CYS A 10 3.88 16.30 -15.96
C CYS A 10 4.32 16.82 -14.59
N LYS A 11 4.92 18.02 -14.52
CA LYS A 11 5.31 18.65 -13.25
C LYS A 11 4.12 18.99 -12.35
N LYS A 12 2.91 19.10 -12.92
CA LYS A 12 1.64 19.31 -12.21
C LYS A 12 0.89 18.00 -11.92
N ALA A 13 1.49 16.84 -12.19
CA ALA A 13 0.85 15.53 -12.11
C ALA A 13 -0.42 15.37 -12.98
N ASP A 14 -0.55 16.18 -14.03
CA ASP A 14 -1.68 16.15 -14.96
C ASP A 14 -1.31 15.36 -16.22
N TYR A 15 -1.28 14.03 -16.09
CA TYR A 15 -0.78 13.14 -17.13
C TYR A 15 -1.71 13.05 -18.35
N LYS A 16 -3.00 13.29 -18.17
CA LYS A 16 -3.97 13.29 -19.27
C LYS A 16 -3.67 14.44 -20.23
N ASN A 17 -3.57 15.66 -19.72
CA ASN A 17 -3.24 16.82 -20.55
C ASN A 17 -1.82 16.70 -21.12
N ALA A 18 -0.88 16.13 -20.37
CA ALA A 18 0.47 15.85 -20.90
C ALA A 18 0.43 14.94 -22.14
N GLN A 19 -0.37 13.86 -22.11
CA GLN A 19 -0.57 12.96 -23.25
C GLN A 19 -1.22 13.65 -24.46
N GLU A 20 -2.26 14.46 -24.24
CA GLU A 20 -2.90 15.18 -25.35
C GLU A 20 -1.91 16.13 -26.03
N ASN A 21 -1.12 16.87 -25.25
CA ASN A 21 -0.11 17.78 -25.79
C ASN A 21 1.02 17.04 -26.52
N ILE A 22 1.43 15.84 -26.08
CA ILE A 22 2.48 15.09 -26.79
C ILE A 22 2.00 14.52 -28.12
N VAL A 23 0.72 14.15 -28.21
CA VAL A 23 0.09 13.74 -29.47
C VAL A 23 0.09 14.91 -30.46
N GLU A 24 -0.29 16.12 -30.02
CA GLU A 24 -0.25 17.31 -30.87
C GLU A 24 1.18 17.69 -31.32
N ALA A 25 2.18 17.50 -30.44
CA ALA A 25 3.58 17.72 -30.82
C ALA A 25 4.03 16.81 -31.97
N LEU A 26 3.69 15.52 -31.91
CA LEU A 26 4.05 14.53 -32.92
C LEU A 26 3.22 14.61 -34.20
N LYS A 27 2.01 15.18 -34.15
CA LYS A 27 1.22 15.50 -35.35
C LYS A 27 1.88 16.59 -36.19
N LEU A 28 2.45 17.60 -35.54
CA LEU A 28 3.13 18.71 -36.20
C LEU A 28 4.50 18.32 -36.74
N ASP A 29 5.24 17.50 -35.99
CA ASP A 29 6.55 16.99 -36.37
C ASP A 29 6.68 15.53 -35.94
N ASN A 30 6.40 14.63 -36.88
CA ASN A 30 6.40 13.19 -36.62
C ASN A 30 7.80 12.58 -36.44
N LYS A 31 8.86 13.31 -36.80
CA LYS A 31 10.26 12.88 -36.64
C LYS A 31 10.90 13.48 -35.39
N ASN A 32 10.11 14.16 -34.55
CA ASN A 32 10.59 14.76 -33.32
C ASN A 32 10.99 13.71 -32.28
N LYS A 33 12.28 13.42 -32.18
CA LYS A 33 12.82 12.42 -31.26
C LYS A 33 12.51 12.72 -29.79
N LEU A 34 12.58 13.98 -29.38
CA LEU A 34 12.31 14.39 -27.99
C LEU A 34 10.84 14.18 -27.62
N ALA A 35 9.93 14.52 -28.54
CA ALA A 35 8.51 14.30 -28.31
C ALA A 35 8.17 12.80 -28.25
N ASP A 36 8.84 11.98 -29.04
CA ASP A 36 8.64 10.53 -29.03
C ASP A 36 9.18 9.88 -27.75
N GLU A 37 10.35 10.31 -27.27
CA GLU A 37 10.90 9.88 -25.96
C GLU A 37 9.95 10.23 -24.81
N GLN A 38 9.39 11.44 -24.81
CA GLN A 38 8.41 11.86 -23.82
C GLN A 38 7.11 11.07 -23.91
N ARG A 39 6.65 10.72 -25.13
CA ARG A 39 5.49 9.83 -25.33
C ARG A 39 5.77 8.46 -24.74
N LEU A 40 6.96 7.91 -24.95
CA LEU A 40 7.35 6.60 -24.41
C LEU A 40 7.42 6.63 -22.87
N PHE A 41 7.95 7.71 -22.29
CA PHE A 41 7.95 7.95 -20.85
C PHE A 41 6.52 8.01 -20.27
N LEU A 42 5.64 8.79 -20.89
CA LEU A 42 4.23 8.88 -20.50
C LEU A 42 3.51 7.53 -20.65
N LYS A 43 3.86 6.75 -21.68
CA LYS A 43 3.32 5.39 -21.86
C LYS A 43 3.77 4.47 -20.73
N LYS A 44 5.04 4.52 -20.30
CA LYS A 44 5.54 3.78 -19.13
C LYS A 44 4.82 4.19 -17.84
N LEU A 45 4.58 5.48 -17.62
CA LEU A 45 3.76 5.98 -16.49
C LEU A 45 2.30 5.52 -16.57
N THR A 46 1.78 5.31 -17.77
CA THR A 46 0.43 4.77 -17.95
C THR A 46 0.41 3.25 -17.79
N GLU A 47 1.47 2.54 -18.15
CA GLU A 47 1.67 1.11 -17.87
C GLU A 47 1.95 0.85 -16.37
N GLU A 48 2.39 1.88 -15.62
CA GLU A 48 2.28 1.99 -14.15
C GLU A 48 0.81 1.98 -13.64
N ASN A 49 -0.19 1.80 -14.51
CA ASN A 49 -1.45 1.11 -14.19
C ASN A 49 -1.26 -0.21 -13.43
N THR A 50 -0.04 -0.75 -13.38
CA THR A 50 0.36 -1.81 -12.46
C THR A 50 0.23 -1.40 -11.00
N ILE A 51 0.59 -0.17 -10.61
CA ILE A 51 0.41 0.35 -9.25
C ILE A 51 -1.08 0.51 -8.97
N LYS A 52 -1.84 1.13 -9.88
CA LYS A 52 -3.28 1.28 -9.72
C LYS A 52 -3.99 -0.06 -9.63
N ARG A 53 -3.64 -1.04 -10.48
CA ARG A 53 -4.12 -2.43 -10.39
C ARG A 53 -3.73 -3.10 -9.09
N ARG A 54 -2.51 -2.88 -8.59
CA ARG A 54 -2.04 -3.43 -7.32
C ARG A 54 -2.82 -2.83 -6.15
N ILE A 55 -3.04 -1.52 -6.15
CA ILE A 55 -3.88 -0.81 -5.16
C ILE A 55 -5.32 -1.32 -5.23
N ASP A 56 -5.92 -1.39 -6.42
CA ASP A 56 -7.28 -1.90 -6.58
C ASP A 56 -7.40 -3.37 -6.14
N SER A 57 -6.37 -4.17 -6.38
CA SER A 57 -6.33 -5.58 -5.95
C SER A 57 -6.15 -5.71 -4.45
N TYR A 58 -5.34 -4.84 -3.84
CA TYR A 58 -5.19 -4.72 -2.39
C TYR A 58 -6.51 -4.29 -1.73
N GLU A 59 -7.16 -3.25 -2.24
CA GLU A 59 -8.46 -2.77 -1.73
C GLU A 59 -9.57 -3.83 -1.86
N ARG A 60 -9.59 -4.57 -2.98
CA ARG A 60 -10.49 -5.73 -3.15
C ARG A 60 -10.17 -6.84 -2.15
N GLY A 61 -8.90 -7.20 -1.98
CA GLY A 61 -8.43 -8.22 -1.05
C GLY A 61 -8.78 -7.86 0.40
N LYS A 62 -8.50 -6.63 0.82
CA LYS A 62 -8.82 -6.10 2.15
C LYS A 62 -10.31 -6.16 2.48
N ARG A 63 -11.20 -5.85 1.53
CA ARG A 63 -12.66 -6.00 1.72
C ARG A 63 -13.12 -7.45 1.82
N ALA A 64 -12.37 -8.38 1.23
CA ALA A 64 -12.64 -9.81 1.29
C ALA A 64 -12.08 -10.49 2.54
N ILE A 65 -11.13 -9.85 3.26
CA ILE A 65 -10.67 -10.32 4.57
C ILE A 65 -11.83 -10.18 5.57
N LYS A 66 -12.63 -11.23 5.68
CA LYS A 66 -13.48 -11.48 6.83
C LYS A 66 -12.61 -12.12 7.89
N TYR A 67 -12.39 -11.42 8.99
CA TYR A 67 -11.75 -12.04 10.12
C TYR A 67 -12.73 -13.08 10.73
N GLU A 68 -12.50 -14.38 10.50
CA GLU A 68 -13.31 -15.42 11.12
C GLU A 68 -13.14 -15.43 12.65
N MET A 69 -14.24 -15.57 13.40
CA MET A 69 -14.21 -15.72 14.87
C MET A 69 -13.39 -16.93 15.37
N ASN A 70 -12.98 -17.82 14.46
CA ASN A 70 -12.14 -18.98 14.75
C ASN A 70 -10.69 -18.62 15.13
N TYR A 71 -10.22 -17.37 15.01
CA TYR A 71 -8.86 -16.99 15.44
C TYR A 71 -8.63 -16.99 16.95
N LEU A 72 -9.70 -16.98 17.75
CA LEU A 72 -9.61 -17.21 19.19
C LEU A 72 -9.28 -18.68 19.53
N LYS A 73 -9.44 -19.61 18.58
CA LYS A 73 -8.90 -20.96 18.73
C LYS A 73 -7.38 -20.89 18.55
N SER A 74 -6.72 -20.68 19.69
CA SER A 74 -5.30 -20.94 19.89
C SER A 74 -4.86 -22.15 19.07
N SER A 75 -4.00 -21.93 18.08
CA SER A 75 -3.31 -23.02 17.36
C SER A 75 -2.13 -23.58 18.18
N HIS A 76 -1.98 -23.18 19.44
CA HIS A 76 -0.98 -23.76 20.32
C HIS A 76 -1.37 -25.21 20.62
N SER A 77 -0.65 -26.15 20.01
CA SER A 77 -0.62 -27.54 20.46
C SER A 77 -0.28 -27.54 21.95
N LYS A 78 -1.09 -28.25 22.75
CA LYS A 78 -0.95 -28.35 24.22
C LYS A 78 0.42 -28.89 24.69
N GLU A 79 1.27 -29.36 23.77
CA GLU A 79 2.49 -30.09 24.07
C GLU A 79 3.77 -29.22 24.04
N SER A 80 3.74 -28.04 23.38
CA SER A 80 4.73 -26.96 23.53
C SER A 80 4.32 -25.72 22.72
N PRO A 81 3.93 -24.60 23.36
CA PRO A 81 3.61 -23.39 22.62
C PRO A 81 4.91 -22.73 22.12
N THR A 82 5.16 -22.74 20.81
CA THR A 82 6.22 -21.92 20.20
C THR A 82 5.94 -20.44 20.52
N TYR A 83 6.92 -19.75 21.11
CA TYR A 83 6.82 -18.33 21.42
C TYR A 83 7.33 -17.50 20.22
N ASN A 84 6.41 -16.92 19.46
CA ASN A 84 6.73 -16.20 18.22
C ASN A 84 6.98 -14.71 18.50
N ILE A 85 8.13 -14.19 18.06
CA ILE A 85 8.54 -12.80 18.22
C ILE A 85 8.66 -12.14 16.84
N LEU A 86 8.04 -10.97 16.67
CA LEU A 86 8.20 -10.12 15.50
C LEU A 86 9.06 -8.90 15.87
N SER A 87 10.18 -8.71 15.16
CA SER A 87 11.03 -7.51 15.27
C SER A 87 10.94 -6.69 14.00
N ILE A 88 10.68 -5.39 14.13
CA ILE A 88 10.54 -4.44 13.02
C ILE A 88 11.63 -3.37 13.13
N ASP A 89 12.52 -3.36 12.14
CA ASP A 89 13.61 -2.39 12.08
C ASP A 89 13.09 -0.96 11.86
N GLY A 90 13.88 0.01 12.34
CA GLY A 90 13.69 1.42 12.02
C GLY A 90 14.03 1.73 10.57
N GLY A 91 13.67 2.94 10.11
CA GLY A 91 13.95 3.37 8.74
C GLY A 91 13.23 4.62 8.27
N GLY A 92 12.62 5.40 9.17
CA GLY A 92 11.85 6.59 8.83
C GLY A 92 10.75 6.27 7.80
N VAL A 93 10.76 6.97 6.67
CA VAL A 93 9.80 6.77 5.57
C VAL A 93 9.85 5.36 4.97
N CYS A 94 10.99 4.67 5.05
CA CYS A 94 11.12 3.28 4.57
C CYS A 94 10.34 2.27 5.42
N GLY A 95 9.76 2.69 6.56
CA GLY A 95 8.79 1.89 7.34
C GLY A 95 7.56 1.46 6.54
N ILE A 96 7.31 2.05 5.36
CA ILE A 96 6.28 1.59 4.43
C ILE A 96 6.53 0.16 3.92
N LEU A 97 7.80 -0.26 3.80
CA LEU A 97 8.15 -1.60 3.34
C LEU A 97 7.72 -2.68 4.34
N PRO A 98 8.14 -2.66 5.62
CA PRO A 98 7.67 -3.64 6.58
C PRO A 98 6.15 -3.60 6.76
N ALA A 99 5.52 -2.42 6.72
CA ALA A 99 4.05 -2.31 6.77
C ALA A 99 3.37 -3.05 5.60
N LEU A 100 3.91 -2.93 4.38
CA LEU A 100 3.38 -3.64 3.21
C LEU A 100 3.53 -5.17 3.36
N TRP A 101 4.68 -5.62 3.87
CA TRP A 101 4.95 -7.05 4.06
C TRP A 101 4.03 -7.65 5.13
N LEU A 102 3.83 -6.94 6.24
CA LEU A 102 2.91 -7.36 7.30
C LEU A 102 1.48 -7.46 6.77
N SER A 103 1.06 -6.53 5.93
CA SER A 103 -0.27 -6.60 5.32
C SER A 103 -0.44 -7.80 4.39
N GLU A 104 0.60 -8.16 3.63
CA GLU A 104 0.59 -9.39 2.81
C GLU A 104 0.52 -10.65 3.68
N ILE A 105 1.19 -10.67 4.84
CA ILE A 105 1.09 -11.77 5.81
C ILE A 105 -0.35 -11.89 6.35
N GLU A 106 -0.99 -10.79 6.74
CA GLU A 106 -2.39 -10.80 7.19
C GLU A 106 -3.32 -11.29 6.07
N TYR A 107 -3.08 -10.87 4.82
CA TYR A 107 -3.85 -11.31 3.68
C TYR A 107 -3.74 -12.83 3.46
N ARG A 108 -2.54 -13.41 3.54
CA ARG A 108 -2.31 -14.85 3.32
C ARG A 108 -2.75 -15.73 4.47
N THR A 109 -2.60 -15.25 5.71
CA THR A 109 -2.97 -16.01 6.91
C THR A 109 -4.41 -15.81 7.32
N HIS A 110 -5.06 -14.79 6.76
CA HIS A 110 -6.35 -14.23 7.17
C HIS A 110 -6.43 -13.82 8.64
N ARG A 111 -5.29 -13.75 9.35
CA ARG A 111 -5.20 -13.44 10.78
C ARG A 111 -4.53 -12.08 10.97
N PRO A 112 -4.96 -11.27 11.94
CA PRO A 112 -4.26 -10.04 12.26
C PRO A 112 -2.87 -10.37 12.85
N ILE A 113 -1.87 -9.53 12.56
CA ILE A 113 -0.48 -9.75 13.04
C ILE A 113 -0.43 -9.92 14.56
N SER A 114 -1.25 -9.17 15.30
CA SER A 114 -1.33 -9.23 16.77
C SER A 114 -1.73 -10.61 17.33
N HIS A 115 -2.34 -11.47 16.52
CA HIS A 115 -2.71 -12.83 16.91
C HIS A 115 -1.71 -13.89 16.41
N LEU A 116 -0.78 -13.52 15.53
CA LEU A 116 0.26 -14.40 15.00
C LEU A 116 1.52 -14.44 15.88
N PHE A 117 1.79 -13.33 16.58
CA PHE A 117 3.00 -13.16 17.38
C PHE A 117 2.65 -12.87 18.84
N ASN A 118 3.39 -13.48 19.76
CA ASN A 118 3.24 -13.27 21.19
C ASN A 118 3.90 -11.96 21.65
N MET A 119 4.93 -11.51 20.93
CA MET A 119 5.63 -10.26 21.18
C MET A 119 5.93 -9.55 19.86
N ILE A 120 5.69 -8.23 19.84
CA ILE A 120 6.03 -7.36 18.71
C ILE A 120 6.92 -6.25 19.24
N ALA A 121 8.10 -6.09 18.65
CA ALA A 121 9.07 -5.07 19.01
C ALA A 121 9.52 -4.29 17.77
N GLY A 122 9.92 -3.04 17.94
CA GLY A 122 10.51 -2.27 16.87
C GLY A 122 11.13 -0.96 17.35
N THR A 123 11.98 -0.36 16.51
CA THR A 123 12.68 0.89 16.81
C THR A 123 12.27 2.01 15.85
N SER A 124 12.17 3.25 16.33
CA SER A 124 11.77 4.41 15.50
C SER A 124 10.45 4.16 14.75
N ALA A 125 10.42 4.26 13.42
CA ALA A 125 9.27 3.93 12.58
C ALA A 125 8.74 2.50 12.84
N GLY A 126 9.62 1.52 13.04
CA GLY A 126 9.23 0.16 13.40
C GLY A 126 8.54 0.08 14.77
N GLY A 127 8.95 0.93 15.72
CA GLY A 127 8.30 1.05 17.03
C GLY A 127 6.88 1.64 16.93
N ILE A 128 6.67 2.61 16.04
CA ILE A 128 5.33 3.14 15.74
C ILE A 128 4.43 2.06 15.14
N ILE A 129 4.95 1.26 14.21
CA ILE A 129 4.21 0.14 13.62
C ILE A 129 3.88 -0.90 14.71
N ALA A 130 4.85 -1.30 15.52
CA ALA A 130 4.65 -2.25 16.61
C ALA A 130 3.57 -1.77 17.61
N ALA A 131 3.60 -0.49 17.98
CA ALA A 131 2.59 0.11 18.84
C ALA A 131 1.19 0.09 18.20
N GLY A 132 1.08 0.45 16.92
CA GLY A 132 -0.19 0.42 16.19
C GLY A 132 -0.79 -0.98 16.07
N LEU A 133 0.04 -2.01 15.86
CA LEU A 133 -0.40 -3.40 15.81
C LEU A 133 -0.82 -3.95 17.18
N SER A 134 -0.26 -3.41 18.26
CA SER A 134 -0.55 -3.84 19.64
C SER A 134 -1.65 -3.02 20.31
N ALA A 135 -2.13 -1.95 19.66
CA ALA A 135 -3.14 -1.08 20.20
C ALA A 135 -4.49 -1.83 20.34
N PRO A 136 -5.16 -1.77 21.50
CA PRO A 136 -6.47 -2.39 21.66
C PRO A 136 -7.49 -1.67 20.76
N SER A 137 -8.41 -2.42 20.17
CA SER A 137 -9.53 -1.83 19.44
C SER A 137 -10.52 -1.23 20.45
N TRP A 138 -10.58 0.09 20.54
CA TRP A 138 -11.63 0.76 21.30
C TRP A 138 -12.91 0.72 20.47
N LYS A 139 -13.77 -0.27 20.74
CA LYS A 139 -15.17 -0.16 20.33
C LYS A 139 -15.83 0.85 21.27
N MET A 140 -16.12 2.04 20.75
CA MET A 140 -17.10 2.93 21.37
C MET A 140 -18.44 2.22 21.25
N GLU A 141 -18.84 1.47 22.27
CA GLU A 141 -20.23 1.08 22.44
C GLU A 141 -21.01 2.37 22.70
N TYR A 142 -21.59 2.94 21.65
CA TYR A 142 -22.66 3.92 21.80
C TYR A 142 -23.83 3.18 22.44
N ASN A 143 -23.89 3.20 23.76
CA ASN A 143 -25.01 2.68 24.52
C ASN A 143 -26.21 3.58 24.20
N LYS A 144 -27.15 3.07 23.40
CA LYS A 144 -28.37 3.80 23.02
C LYS A 144 -29.34 4.01 24.19
N ASP A 145 -29.01 3.49 25.37
CA ASP A 145 -29.85 3.51 26.56
C ASP A 145 -29.25 4.30 27.73
N MET A 146 -28.42 5.34 27.49
CA MET A 146 -28.23 6.36 28.54
C MET A 146 -29.44 7.30 28.56
N PRO A 147 -30.04 7.57 29.75
CA PRO A 147 -31.21 8.44 29.88
C PRO A 147 -30.94 9.89 29.50
#